data_AF-A0A941UTI5-F1
#
_entry.id   AF-A0A941UTI5-F1
#
_cell.length_a   1.000
_cell.length_b   1.000
_cell.length_c   1.000
_cell.angle_alpha   90.00
_cell.angle_beta   90.00
_cell.angle_gamma   90.00
#
_symmetry.space_group_name_H-M   'P 1'
#
loop_
_entity.id
_entity.type
_entity.pdbx_description
1 polymer ?
#
loop_
_entity_poly.entity_id
_entity_poly.type
_entity_poly.pdbx_seq_one_letter_code
_entity_poly.pdbx_strand_id
1 'polypeptide(L)'
;MRTDRPDQYQDIREAVRSLCAQFPDEYFRRIDEERGYPEAFVDALTKAGWLAALIPQEYGGSGLGLAEASVIMEEINRSGGNSGACHGQMYNMGTLLR
;
A
#
# COMPACT_ATOMS: atom_id res chain seq x y z
N MET A 1 -8.20 -17.97 19.65
CA MET A 1 -6.82 -18.51 19.52
C MET A 1 -5.93 -17.35 19.12
N ARG A 2 -5.27 -16.69 20.07
CA ARG A 2 -4.19 -15.75 19.74
C ARG A 2 -2.95 -16.61 19.54
N THR A 3 -2.33 -16.51 18.37
CA THR A 3 -1.07 -17.18 18.07
C THR A 3 0.04 -16.22 18.46
N ASP A 4 0.79 -16.58 19.50
CA ASP A 4 1.88 -15.83 20.12
C ASP A 4 3.15 -15.76 19.25
N ARG A 5 3.02 -15.95 17.93
CA ARG A 5 4.14 -15.79 17.00
C ARG A 5 4.35 -14.31 16.71
N PRO A 6 5.61 -13.83 16.69
CA PRO A 6 5.93 -12.55 16.09
C PRO A 6 5.36 -12.54 14.66
N ASP A 7 4.55 -11.52 14.35
CA ASP A 7 4.13 -11.30 12.97
C ASP A 7 5.37 -10.92 12.18
N GLN A 8 5.80 -11.79 11.27
CA GLN A 8 7.01 -11.59 10.46
C GLN A 8 6.94 -10.34 9.57
N TYR A 9 5.75 -9.76 9.40
CA TYR A 9 5.53 -8.55 8.63
C TYR A 9 5.12 -7.34 9.49
N GLN A 10 5.31 -7.42 10.82
CA GLN A 10 4.89 -6.38 11.74
C GLN A 10 5.43 -4.99 11.36
N ASP A 11 6.71 -4.91 10.96
CA ASP A 11 7.34 -3.66 10.53
C ASP A 11 6.66 -3.05 9.30
N ILE A 12 6.32 -3.89 8.31
CA ILE A 12 5.57 -3.46 7.12
C ILE A 12 4.20 -2.94 7.55
N ARG A 13 3.51 -3.66 8.43
CA ARG A 13 2.18 -3.26 8.90
C ARG A 13 2.21 -1.94 9.63
N GLU A 14 3.17 -1.75 10.54
CA GLU A 14 3.32 -0.52 11.32
C GLU A 14 3.68 0.68 10.43
N ALA A 15 4.57 0.49 9.47
CA ALA A 15 4.95 1.54 8.53
C ALA A 15 3.79 1.95 7.62
N VAL A 16 3.06 0.99 7.04
CA VAL A 16 1.88 1.26 6.22
C VAL A 16 0.78 1.92 7.05
N ARG A 17 0.51 1.42 8.26
CA ARG A 17 -0.46 2.01 9.18
C ARG A 17 -0.11 3.44 9.55
N SER A 18 1.16 3.73 9.82
CA SER A 18 1.63 5.08 10.14
C SER A 18 1.46 6.05 8.96
N LEU A 19 1.62 5.56 7.73
CA LEU A 19 1.32 6.33 6.53
C LEU A 19 -0.19 6.57 6.39
N CYS A 20 -1.00 5.52 6.49
CA CYS A 20 -2.47 5.63 6.40
C CYS A 20 -3.05 6.56 7.46
N ALA A 21 -2.48 6.61 8.67
CA ALA A 21 -2.93 7.51 9.74
C ALA A 21 -2.84 9.00 9.40
N GLN A 22 -2.07 9.39 8.37
CA GLN A 22 -2.00 10.76 7.88
C GLN A 22 -3.23 11.16 7.04
N PHE A 23 -4.07 10.19 6.66
CA PHE A 23 -5.25 10.36 5.81
C PHE A 23 -6.50 9.93 6.59
N PRO A 24 -7.16 10.84 7.31
CA PRO A 24 -8.33 10.51 8.12
C PRO A 24 -9.54 10.14 7.24
N ASP A 25 -10.54 9.49 7.82
CA ASP A 25 -11.80 9.14 7.14
C ASP A 25 -12.43 10.30 6.36
N GLU A 26 -12.35 11.52 6.89
CA GLU A 26 -12.89 12.73 6.25
C GLU A 26 -12.24 13.01 4.89
N TYR A 27 -10.94 12.73 4.74
CA TYR A 27 -10.25 12.84 3.45
C TYR A 27 -10.88 11.90 2.43
N PHE A 28 -11.03 10.62 2.78
CA PHE A 28 -11.59 9.62 1.86
C PHE A 28 -13.07 9.87 1.55
N ARG A 29 -13.86 10.33 2.53
CA ARG A 29 -15.26 10.71 2.32
C ARG A 29 -15.38 11.87 1.32
N ARG A 30 -14.56 12.92 1.45
CA ARG A 30 -14.56 14.03 0.51
C ARG A 30 -14.21 13.57 -0.91
N ILE A 31 -13.19 12.72 -1.05
CA ILE A 31 -12.82 12.16 -2.36
C ILE A 31 -13.98 11.35 -2.96
N ASP A 32 -14.68 10.54 -2.16
CA ASP A 32 -15.84 9.76 -2.61
C ASP A 32 -17.02 10.66 -3.03
N GLU A 33 -17.35 11.69 -2.22
CA GLU A 33 -18.39 12.68 -2.51
C GLU A 33 -18.12 13.43 -3.84
N GLU A 34 -16.86 13.77 -4.08
CA GLU A 34 -16.40 14.43 -5.31
C GLU A 34 -16.23 13.46 -6.48
N ARG A 35 -16.37 12.14 -6.25
CA ARG A 35 -16.03 11.07 -7.20
C ARG A 35 -14.60 11.21 -7.76
N GLY A 36 -13.69 11.69 -6.90
CA GLY A 36 -12.32 12.01 -7.24
C GLY A 36 -11.34 10.83 -7.11
N TYR A 37 -10.08 11.10 -7.45
CA TYR A 37 -8.96 10.18 -7.21
C TYR A 37 -8.15 10.68 -5.99
N PRO A 38 -7.76 9.80 -5.05
CA PRO A 38 -7.03 10.20 -3.85
C PRO A 38 -5.54 10.44 -4.15
N GLU A 39 -5.23 11.44 -4.97
CA GLU A 39 -3.88 11.72 -5.49
C GLU A 39 -2.85 11.89 -4.37
N ALA A 40 -3.17 12.67 -3.34
CA ALA A 40 -2.26 12.88 -2.21
C ALA A 40 -1.91 11.59 -1.45
N PHE A 41 -2.87 10.66 -1.32
CA PHE A 41 -2.64 9.36 -0.69
C PHE A 41 -1.74 8.47 -1.55
N VAL A 42 -2.01 8.42 -2.85
CA VAL A 42 -1.24 7.65 -3.83
C VAL A 42 0.19 8.19 -3.93
N ASP A 43 0.36 9.50 -3.94
CA ASP A 43 1.66 10.16 -3.91
C ASP A 43 2.46 9.80 -2.66
N ALA A 44 1.81 9.76 -1.49
CA ALA A 44 2.47 9.37 -0.25
C ALA A 44 2.94 7.91 -0.30
N LEU A 45 2.09 6.98 -0.76
CA LEU A 45 2.45 5.59 -0.95
C LEU A 45 3.58 5.39 -1.99
N THR A 46 3.57 6.18 -3.05
CA THR A 46 4.61 6.17 -4.09
C THR A 46 5.95 6.65 -3.54
N LYS A 47 5.96 7.79 -2.85
CA LYS A 47 7.18 8.37 -2.24
C LYS A 47 7.77 7.46 -1.17
N ALA A 48 6.93 6.71 -0.46
CA ALA A 48 7.35 5.71 0.51
C ALA A 48 7.79 4.37 -0.13
N GLY A 49 7.69 4.23 -1.45
CA GLY A 49 8.15 3.04 -2.20
C GLY A 49 7.16 1.86 -2.20
N TRP A 50 6.00 1.98 -1.54
CA TRP A 50 5.04 0.88 -1.39
C TRP A 50 4.40 0.46 -2.72
N LEU A 51 4.18 1.39 -3.64
CA LEU A 51 3.61 1.08 -4.96
C LEU A 51 4.63 0.43 -5.91
N ALA A 52 5.92 0.53 -5.58
CA ALA A 52 7.02 -0.11 -6.28
C ALA A 52 7.53 -1.37 -5.55
N ALA A 53 6.75 -1.91 -4.60
CA ALA A 53 7.17 -3.01 -3.74
C ALA A 53 7.67 -4.23 -4.55
N LEU A 54 6.95 -4.63 -5.59
CA LEU A 54 7.27 -5.81 -6.41
C LEU A 54 8.30 -5.55 -7.52
N ILE A 55 8.69 -4.30 -7.75
CA ILE A 55 9.68 -3.96 -8.77
C ILE A 55 11.08 -4.36 -8.24
N PRO A 56 11.90 -5.09 -9.01
CA PRO A 56 13.27 -5.38 -8.61
C PRO A 56 14.09 -4.12 -8.31
N GLN A 57 15.05 -4.25 -7.39
CA GLN A 57 15.87 -3.11 -6.93
C GLN A 57 16.69 -2.48 -8.07
N GLU A 58 17.13 -3.27 -9.05
CA GLU A 58 17.87 -2.78 -10.24
C GLU A 58 17.05 -1.80 -11.10
N TYR A 59 15.72 -1.82 -10.96
CA TYR A 59 14.79 -0.90 -11.64
C TYR A 59 14.22 0.17 -10.69
N GLY A 60 14.81 0.34 -9.50
CA GLY A 60 14.41 1.36 -8.53
C GLY A 60 13.22 0.99 -7.64
N GLY A 61 12.86 -0.29 -7.56
CA GLY A 61 11.83 -0.81 -6.66
C GLY A 61 12.35 -1.37 -5.35
N SER A 62 11.45 -1.93 -4.54
CA SER A 62 11.84 -2.52 -3.24
C SER A 62 12.28 -3.99 -3.34
N GLY A 63 11.94 -4.69 -4.43
CA GLY A 63 12.24 -6.11 -4.62
C GLY A 63 11.54 -7.06 -3.64
N LEU A 64 10.42 -6.62 -3.04
CA LEU A 64 9.63 -7.41 -2.11
C LEU A 64 8.84 -8.51 -2.82
N GLY A 65 8.47 -9.55 -2.07
CA GLY A 65 7.67 -10.66 -2.57
C GLY A 65 6.17 -10.37 -2.58
N LEU A 66 5.42 -11.33 -3.13
CA LEU A 66 3.95 -11.27 -3.18
C LEU A 66 3.30 -11.29 -1.79
N ALA A 67 3.97 -11.91 -0.80
CA ALA A 67 3.43 -11.97 0.56
C ALA A 67 3.47 -10.58 1.22
N GLU A 68 4.58 -9.87 1.10
CA GLU A 68 4.75 -8.50 1.58
C GLU A 68 3.80 -7.55 0.86
N ALA A 69 3.67 -7.68 -0.47
CA ALA A 69 2.70 -6.91 -1.25
C ALA A 69 1.26 -7.14 -0.77
N SER A 70 0.89 -8.38 -0.43
CA SER A 70 -0.43 -8.71 0.12
C SER A 70 -0.65 -8.07 1.48
N VAL A 71 0.37 -8.02 2.34
CA VAL A 71 0.30 -7.37 3.66
C VAL A 71 0.11 -5.87 3.54
N ILE A 72 0.82 -5.21 2.61
CA ILE A 72 0.64 -3.77 2.33
C ILE A 72 -0.81 -3.49 1.95
N MET A 73 -1.36 -4.28 1.03
CA MET A 73 -2.75 -4.13 0.56
C MET A 73 -3.76 -4.41 1.68
N GLU A 74 -3.52 -5.41 2.52
CA GLU A 74 -4.36 -5.72 3.67
C GLU A 74 -4.42 -4.53 4.63
N GLU A 75 -3.27 -3.93 4.99
CA GLU A 75 -3.23 -2.83 5.95
C GLU A 75 -3.79 -1.52 5.40
N ILE A 76 -3.65 -1.24 4.10
CA ILE A 76 -4.33 -0.10 3.46
C ILE A 76 -5.85 -0.21 3.66
N ASN A 77 -6.42 -1.38 3.34
CA ASN A 77 -7.86 -1.61 3.49
C ASN A 77 -8.29 -1.61 4.96
N ARG A 78 -7.49 -2.21 5.85
CA ARG A 78 -7.73 -2.21 7.30
C ARG A 78 -7.77 -0.80 7.88
N SER A 79 -7.00 0.12 7.29
CA SER A 79 -6.92 1.51 7.72
C SER A 79 -7.98 2.43 7.09
N GLY A 80 -8.95 1.86 6.37
CA GLY A 80 -10.04 2.62 5.73
C GLY A 80 -9.70 3.23 4.36
N GLY A 81 -8.48 3.00 3.85
CA GLY A 81 -8.10 3.41 2.50
C GLY A 81 -8.56 2.42 1.44
N ASN A 82 -8.87 2.91 0.23
CA ASN A 82 -9.21 2.03 -0.91
C ASN A 82 -7.93 1.60 -1.64
N SER A 83 -7.51 0.35 -1.41
CA SER A 83 -6.32 -0.19 -2.07
C SER A 83 -6.47 -0.35 -3.59
N GLY A 84 -7.69 -0.33 -4.14
CA GLY A 84 -7.96 -0.44 -5.58
C GLY A 84 -7.31 0.67 -6.41
N ALA A 85 -7.20 1.88 -5.85
CA ALA A 85 -6.49 3.01 -6.47
C ALA A 85 -4.97 2.77 -6.60
N CYS A 86 -4.42 1.88 -5.77
CA CYS A 86 -3.00 1.52 -5.68
C CYS A 86 -2.67 0.21 -6.40
N HIS A 87 -3.66 -0.69 -6.48
CA HIS A 87 -3.55 -2.07 -6.97
C HIS A 87 -3.08 -2.14 -8.43
N GLY A 88 -3.58 -1.23 -9.29
CA GLY A 88 -3.25 -1.23 -10.71
C GLY A 88 -1.76 -1.00 -11.00
N GLN A 89 -1.10 -0.13 -10.22
CA GLN A 89 0.33 0.15 -10.41
C GLN A 89 1.22 -1.01 -9.95
N MET A 90 0.87 -1.70 -8.85
CA MET A 90 1.69 -2.79 -8.33
C MET A 90 1.76 -4.01 -9.25
N TYR A 91 0.66 -4.36 -9.95
CA TYR A 91 0.60 -5.57 -10.78
C TYR A 91 1.03 -5.37 -12.24
N ASN A 92 0.74 -4.20 -12.85
CA ASN A 92 1.15 -3.93 -14.23
C ASN A 92 2.68 -4.00 -14.41
N MET A 93 3.44 -3.63 -13.38
CA MET A 93 4.90 -3.66 -13.43
C MET A 93 5.47 -5.09 -13.42
N GLY A 94 4.81 -6.02 -12.73
CA GLY A 94 5.20 -7.44 -12.74
C GLY A 94 5.02 -8.11 -14.10
N THR A 95 4.10 -7.62 -14.93
CA THR A 95 3.93 -8.04 -16.33
C THR A 95 4.92 -7.39 -17.30
N LEU A 96 5.40 -6.17 -17.03
CA LEU A 96 6.33 -5.46 -17.92
C LEU A 96 7.79 -5.88 -17.74
N LEU A 97 8.13 -6.44 -16.59
CA LEU A 97 9.50 -6.83 -16.22
C LEU A 97 9.76 -8.34 -16.34
N ARG A 98 8.90 -9.06 -17.08
CA ARG A 98 9.03 -10.49 -17.37
C ARG A 98 9.25 -10.73 -18.86
#